data_AF-A0A2V9SWL1-F1
#
_entry.id   AF-A0A2V9SWL1-F1
#
_cell.length_a   1.000
_cell.length_b   1.000
_cell.length_c   1.000
_cell.angle_alpha   90.00
_cell.angle_beta   90.00
_cell.angle_gamma   90.00
#
_symmetry.space_group_name_H-M   'P 1'
#
loop_
_entity.id
_entity.type
_entity.pdbx_description
1 polymer ?
#
loop_
_entity_poly.entity_id
_entity_poly.type
_entity_poly.pdbx_seq_one_letter_code
_entity_poly.pdbx_strand_id
1 'polypeptide(L)'
;MVTILTLDKAGRVVLPKPVRDELQLGAGDSIELESSEDCILLRPARGNARMRKKQGIWVLHGGAPLSAGIVKETIRRVREERERKILGKTR
;
A
#
# COMPACT_ATOMS: atom_id res chain seq x y z
N MET A 1 18.17 -10.92 -12.06
CA MET A 1 17.58 -12.09 -12.76
C MET A 1 17.22 -11.68 -14.17
N VAL A 2 17.64 -12.43 -15.18
CA VAL A 2 17.18 -12.24 -16.57
C VAL A 2 16.35 -13.48 -16.93
N THR A 3 15.13 -13.29 -17.42
CA THR A 3 14.22 -14.39 -17.78
C THR A 3 13.41 -13.98 -18.99
N ILE A 4 13.25 -14.91 -19.93
CA ILE A 4 12.42 -14.74 -21.12
C ILE A 4 10.98 -15.05 -20.73
N LEU A 5 10.05 -14.13 -21.03
CA LEU A 5 8.63 -14.29 -20.80
C LEU A 5 7.88 -14.32 -22.14
N THR A 6 6.81 -15.08 -22.19
CA THR A 6 5.92 -15.15 -23.36
C THR A 6 4.68 -14.29 -23.13
N LEU A 7 4.19 -13.65 -24.19
CA LEU A 7 2.87 -13.04 -24.22
C LEU A 7 1.81 -14.13 -24.42
N ASP A 8 0.71 -14.06 -23.68
CA ASP A 8 -0.44 -14.89 -23.97
C ASP A 8 -1.24 -14.37 -25.18
N LYS A 9 -2.29 -15.10 -25.58
CA LYS A 9 -3.16 -14.72 -26.70
C LYS A 9 -3.88 -13.38 -26.51
N ALA A 10 -4.00 -12.90 -25.27
CA ALA A 10 -4.62 -11.63 -24.93
C ALA A 10 -3.59 -10.49 -24.82
N GLY A 11 -2.30 -10.76 -25.11
CA GLY A 11 -1.24 -9.76 -25.04
C GLY A 11 -0.77 -9.46 -23.62
N ARG A 12 -0.96 -10.37 -22.66
CA ARG A 12 -0.53 -10.19 -21.26
C ARG A 12 0.78 -10.91 -20.99
N VAL A 13 1.63 -10.31 -20.16
CA VAL A 13 2.82 -10.95 -19.58
C VAL A 13 2.52 -11.42 -18.16
N VAL A 14 2.93 -12.65 -17.84
CA VAL A 14 2.83 -13.18 -16.48
C VAL A 14 4.10 -12.89 -15.72
N LEU A 15 3.99 -12.14 -14.62
CA LEU A 15 5.11 -11.93 -13.71
C LEU A 15 5.38 -13.21 -12.88
N PRO A 16 6.60 -13.78 -12.91
CA PRO A 16 6.96 -14.91 -12.08
C PRO A 16 6.69 -14.63 -10.60
N LYS A 17 6.31 -15.67 -9.84
CA LYS A 17 6.04 -15.54 -8.40
C LYS A 17 7.19 -14.86 -7.62
N PRO A 18 8.48 -15.19 -7.84
CA PRO A 18 9.57 -14.53 -7.13
C PRO A 18 9.59 -13.00 -7.33
N VAL A 19 9.31 -12.53 -8.55
CA VAL A 19 9.26 -11.10 -8.87
C VAL A 19 8.07 -10.43 -8.19
N ARG A 20 6.90 -11.11 -8.15
CA ARG A 20 5.73 -10.60 -7.43
C ARG A 20 5.97 -10.50 -5.93
N ASP A 21 6.61 -11.50 -5.34
CA ASP A 21 6.90 -11.54 -3.91
C ASP A 21 7.93 -10.44 -3.54
N GLU A 22 8.99 -10.26 -4.33
CA GLU A 22 10.00 -9.22 -4.15
C GLU A 22 9.42 -7.81 -4.27
N LEU A 23 8.55 -7.59 -5.27
CA LEU A 23 7.89 -6.31 -5.48
C LEU A 23 6.62 -6.13 -4.63
N GLN A 24 6.25 -7.11 -3.80
CA GLN A 24 5.03 -7.12 -2.98
C GLN A 24 3.77 -6.77 -3.82
N LEU A 25 3.56 -7.52 -4.90
CA LEU A 25 2.44 -7.34 -5.83
C LEU A 25 1.33 -8.37 -5.58
N GLY A 26 0.13 -7.89 -5.30
CA GLY A 26 -1.11 -8.66 -5.16
C GLY A 26 -2.01 -8.60 -6.40
N ALA A 27 -3.05 -9.42 -6.41
CA ALA A 27 -4.12 -9.30 -7.41
C ALA A 27 -4.87 -7.98 -7.22
N GLY A 28 -5.05 -7.23 -8.31
CA GLY A 28 -5.69 -5.91 -8.29
C GLY A 28 -4.74 -4.74 -8.01
N ASP A 29 -3.46 -5.01 -7.71
CA ASP A 29 -2.45 -3.95 -7.59
C ASP A 29 -2.23 -3.26 -8.94
N SER A 30 -2.03 -1.95 -8.88
CA SER A 30 -1.70 -1.13 -10.05
C SER A 30 -0.18 -1.08 -10.26
N ILE A 31 0.24 -1.03 -11.52
CA ILE A 31 1.64 -0.94 -11.94
C ILE A 31 1.76 0.24 -12.90
N GLU A 32 2.72 1.12 -12.66
CA GLU A 32 3.10 2.17 -13.61
C GLU A 32 3.99 1.56 -14.69
N LEU A 33 3.73 1.94 -15.94
CA LEU A 33 4.51 1.56 -17.11
C LEU A 33 5.09 2.81 -17.74
N GLU A 34 6.41 2.83 -17.89
CA GLU A 34 7.10 3.79 -18.73
C GLU A 34 7.72 3.07 -19.93
N SER A 35 7.44 3.57 -21.13
CA SER A 35 7.99 3.04 -22.38
C SER A 35 9.16 3.89 -22.87
N SER A 36 10.23 3.23 -23.25
CA SER A 36 11.36 3.78 -24.01
C SER A 36 11.49 3.02 -25.34
N GLU A 37 12.46 3.35 -26.19
CA GLU A 37 12.57 2.78 -27.55
C GLU A 37 12.53 1.24 -27.56
N ASP A 38 13.37 0.59 -26.74
CA ASP A 38 13.53 -0.88 -26.77
C ASP A 38 13.12 -1.57 -25.45
N CYS A 39 12.58 -0.82 -24.48
CA CYS A 39 12.27 -1.37 -23.18
C CYS A 39 11.07 -0.72 -22.52
N ILE A 40 10.47 -1.46 -21.58
CA ILE A 40 9.49 -0.94 -20.65
C ILE A 40 10.04 -1.05 -19.23
N LEU A 41 9.80 -0.02 -18.44
CA LEU A 41 10.04 -0.03 -17.02
C LEU A 41 8.69 -0.19 -16.31
N LEU A 42 8.57 -1.26 -15.53
CA LEU A 42 7.38 -1.54 -14.71
C LEU A 42 7.72 -1.29 -13.24
N ARG A 43 6.90 -0.52 -12.54
CA ARG A 43 7.03 -0.31 -11.10
C ARG A 43 5.67 -0.38 -10.41
N PRO A 44 5.55 -0.92 -9.19
CA PRO A 44 4.29 -0.86 -8.45
C PRO A 44 3.82 0.59 -8.34
N ALA A 45 2.56 0.86 -8.71
CA ALA A 45 1.94 2.17 -8.55
C ALA A 45 1.60 2.36 -7.07
N ARG A 46 2.64 2.59 -6.26
CA ARG A 46 2.45 2.94 -4.86
C ARG A 46 1.85 4.33 -4.85
N GLY A 47 0.69 4.48 -4.19
CA GLY A 47 0.23 5.81 -3.83
C GLY A 47 1.39 6.57 -3.17
N ASN A 48 1.42 7.89 -3.31
CA ASN A 48 2.45 8.79 -2.77
C ASN A 48 2.53 8.80 -1.23
N ALA A 49 2.35 7.67 -0.57
CA ALA A 49 2.66 7.39 0.81
C ALA A 49 4.16 7.41 1.02
N ARG A 50 4.71 8.60 0.86
CA ARG A 50 6.05 8.96 1.28
C ARG A 50 6.06 8.86 2.79
N MET A 51 6.84 7.92 3.29
CA MET A 51 7.18 7.89 4.70
C MET A 51 8.15 9.04 4.95
N ARG A 52 7.79 9.99 5.83
CA ARG A 52 8.64 11.13 6.18
C ARG A 52 8.91 11.15 7.67
N LYS A 53 10.12 11.52 8.06
CA LYS A 53 10.47 11.67 9.47
C LYS A 53 9.94 13.03 9.96
N LYS A 54 8.95 13.02 10.86
CA LYS A 54 8.42 14.22 11.52
C LYS A 54 8.70 14.12 13.01
N GLN A 55 9.49 15.05 13.55
CA GLN A 55 9.87 15.07 14.97
C GLN A 55 10.48 13.73 15.45
N GLY A 56 11.34 13.12 14.64
CA GLY A 56 11.99 11.85 14.97
C GLY A 56 11.15 10.59 14.66
N ILE A 57 9.85 10.73 14.38
CA ILE A 57 8.92 9.62 14.12
C ILE A 57 8.71 9.45 12.61
N TRP A 58 8.74 8.23 12.11
CA TRP A 58 8.37 7.92 10.73
C TRP A 58 6.85 8.02 10.55
N VAL A 59 6.41 8.89 9.64
CA VAL A 59 4.99 9.13 9.34
C VAL A 59 4.70 8.68 7.92
N LEU A 60 3.85 7.67 7.78
CA LEU A 60 3.30 7.22 6.50
C LEU A 60 2.13 8.12 6.11
N HIS A 61 2.23 8.83 4.98
CA HIS A 61 1.11 9.60 4.43
C HIS A 61 0.22 8.73 3.54
N GLY A 62 -0.80 8.06 4.10
CA GLY A 62 -1.68 7.12 3.37
C GLY A 62 -2.59 7.71 2.27
N GLY A 63 -2.21 8.81 1.61
CA GLY A 63 -3.01 9.46 0.57
C GLY A 63 -3.82 10.65 1.10
N ALA A 64 -5.07 10.77 0.64
CA ALA A 64 -5.93 11.91 0.96
C ALA A 64 -6.13 12.09 2.47
N PRO A 65 -6.17 13.33 2.99
CA PRO A 65 -6.43 13.57 4.41
C PRO A 65 -7.75 12.94 4.85
N LEU A 66 -7.74 12.23 5.98
CA LEU A 66 -8.99 11.80 6.62
C LEU A 66 -9.81 13.02 6.99
N SER A 67 -11.13 12.93 6.81
CA SER A 67 -12.03 14.01 7.25
C SER A 67 -11.96 14.19 8.76
N ALA A 68 -12.15 15.42 9.24
CA ALA A 68 -12.13 15.72 10.66
C ALA A 68 -13.17 14.89 11.46
N GLY A 69 -14.29 14.52 10.83
CA GLY A 69 -15.30 13.64 11.43
C GLY A 69 -14.79 12.23 11.70
N ILE A 70 -14.14 11.60 10.72
CA ILE A 70 -13.56 10.25 10.86
C ILE A 70 -12.49 10.23 11.96
N VAL A 71 -11.66 11.27 12.02
CA VAL A 71 -10.60 11.39 13.04
C VAL A 71 -11.20 11.52 14.43
N LYS A 72 -12.20 12.40 14.63
CA LYS A 72 -12.86 12.60 15.93
C LYS A 72 -13.54 11.32 16.42
N GLU A 73 -14.26 10.64 15.53
CA GLU A 73 -14.96 9.40 15.87
C GLU A 73 -13.99 8.28 16.26
N THR A 74 -12.88 8.15 15.52
CA THR A 74 -11.83 7.18 15.85
C THR A 74 -11.21 7.47 17.22
N ILE A 75 -10.92 8.73 17.54
CA ILE A 75 -10.38 9.13 18.87
C ILE A 75 -11.38 8.77 19.97
N ARG A 76 -12.67 9.09 19.78
CA ARG A 76 -13.74 8.77 20.75
C ARG A 76 -13.79 7.28 21.03
N ARG A 77 -13.87 6.46 19.98
CA ARG A 77 -13.91 5.00 20.10
C ARG A 77 -12.71 4.42 20.86
N VAL A 78 -11.50 4.89 20.56
CA VAL A 78 -10.27 4.41 21.23
C VAL A 78 -10.20 4.87 22.70
N ARG A 79 -10.81 6.00 23.06
CA ARG A 79 -10.95 6.43 24.47
C ARG A 79 -11.94 5.54 25.21
N GLU A 80 -13.11 5.31 24.65
CA GLU A 80 -14.15 4.43 25.23
C GLU A 80 -13.62 3.00 25.42
N GLU A 81 -12.85 2.47 24.47
CA GLU A 81 -12.23 1.15 24.60
C GLU A 81 -11.22 1.09 25.76
N ARG A 82 -10.41 2.15 25.94
CA ARG A 82 -9.48 2.26 27.06
C ARG A 82 -10.19 2.38 28.39
N GLU A 83 -11.22 3.21 28.47
CA GLU A 83 -12.05 3.37 29.66
C GLU A 83 -12.69 2.04 30.07
N ARG A 84 -13.24 1.29 29.10
CA ARG A 84 -13.78 -0.05 29.36
C ARG A 84 -12.73 -1.02 29.90
N LYS A 85 -11.52 -1.02 29.34
CA LYS A 85 -10.40 -1.86 29.80
C LYS A 85 -9.96 -1.48 31.22
N ILE A 86 -9.86 -0.18 31.53
CA ILE A 86 -9.44 0.33 32.85
C ILE A 86 -10.51 0.03 33.91
N LEU A 87 -11.79 0.19 33.59
CA LEU A 87 -12.91 -0.02 34.52
C LEU A 87 -13.23 -1.51 34.74
N GLY A 88 -12.46 -2.44 34.17
CA GLY A 88 -12.69 -3.88 34.32
C GLY A 88 -14.04 -4.36 33.79
N LYS A 89 -14.74 -3.55 32.98
CA LYS A 89 -16.01 -3.94 32.34
C LYS A 89 -15.72 -4.76 31.09
N THR A 90 -15.21 -5.96 31.34
CA THR A 90 -15.33 -7.08 30.41
C THR A 90 -16.81 -7.43 30.34
N ARG A 91 -17.42 -7.17 29.20
CA ARG A 91 -18.68 -7.82 28.84
C ARG A 91 -18.35 -8.84 27.78
#